data_AF-A0A8T4ZB78-F1
#
_entry.id   AF-A0A8T4ZB78-F1
#
_cell.length_a   1.000
_cell.length_b   1.000
_cell.length_c   1.000
_cell.angle_alpha   90.00
_cell.angle_beta   90.00
_cell.angle_gamma   90.00
#
_symmetry.space_group_name_H-M   'P 1'
#
loop_
_entity.id
_entity.type
_entity.pdbx_description
1 polymer ?
#
loop_
_entity_poly.entity_id
_entity_poly.type
_entity_poly.pdbx_seq_one_letter_code
_entity_poly.pdbx_strand_id
1 'polypeptide(L)' 'ELAEALESRAFGSCENRESLITLSMKWTDYFVAIATIIILLVGIFVRLWIPLPSLDESIRLPSIWV' A
#
# COMPACT_ATOMS: atom_id res chain seq x y z
N GLU A 1 -15.18 3.12 40.22
CA GLU A 1 -15.67 1.75 39.97
C GLU A 1 -14.87 1.00 38.90
N LEU A 2 -14.81 1.42 37.63
CA LEU A 2 -14.11 0.64 36.59
C LEU A 2 -12.59 0.49 36.87
N ALA A 3 -11.91 1.55 37.31
CA ALA A 3 -10.50 1.50 37.71
C ALA A 3 -10.28 0.56 38.91
N GLU A 4 -11.13 0.62 39.92
CA GLU A 4 -11.09 -0.24 41.11
C GLU A 4 -11.35 -1.72 40.76
N ALA A 5 -12.27 -2.00 39.84
CA ALA A 5 -12.51 -3.35 39.32
C ALA A 5 -11.35 -3.88 38.48
N LEU A 6 -10.61 -3.00 37.78
CA LEU A 6 -9.40 -3.34 37.04
C LEU A 6 -8.23 -3.62 38.00
N GLU A 7 -8.03 -2.77 39.01
CA GLU A 7 -7.01 -2.95 40.06
C GLU A 7 -7.28 -4.22 40.89
N SER A 8 -8.54 -4.52 41.22
CA SER A 8 -8.95 -5.78 41.85
C SER A 8 -8.58 -7.01 41.02
N ARG A 9 -8.55 -6.89 39.69
CA ARG A 9 -8.09 -7.94 38.75
C ARG A 9 -6.60 -7.88 38.44
N ALA A 10 -5.82 -7.14 39.24
CA ALA A 10 -4.38 -6.94 39.07
C ALA A 10 -4.00 -6.37 37.68
N PHE A 11 -4.92 -5.62 37.05
CA PHE A 11 -4.74 -5.00 35.74
C PHE A 11 -3.75 -3.83 35.86
N GLY A 12 -2.46 -4.14 35.99
CA GLY A 12 -1.38 -3.16 36.16
C GLY A 12 -0.11 -3.78 36.77
N SER A 13 -0.21 -4.98 37.33
CA SER A 13 0.87 -5.59 38.12
C SER A 13 1.84 -6.48 37.31
N CYS A 14 1.51 -6.82 36.06
CA CYS A 14 2.37 -7.62 35.18
C CYS A 14 2.72 -6.84 33.91
N GLU A 15 4.02 -6.72 33.64
CA GLU A 15 4.57 -6.06 32.45
C GLU A 15 4.35 -6.89 31.17
N ASN A 16 4.46 -8.22 31.29
CA ASN A 16 4.15 -9.16 30.20
C ASN A 16 2.66 -9.55 30.24
N ARG A 17 1.83 -8.82 29.50
CA ARG A 17 0.43 -9.20 29.28
C ARG A 17 0.27 -9.96 27.98
N GLU A 18 -0.45 -11.08 28.03
CA GLU A 18 -0.83 -11.78 26.82
C GLU A 18 -2.04 -11.10 26.17
N SER A 19 -1.96 -10.90 24.86
CA SER A 19 -3.06 -10.30 24.11
C SER A 19 -4.18 -11.32 23.92
N LEU A 20 -5.38 -11.00 24.42
CA LEU A 20 -6.58 -11.80 24.18
C LEU A 20 -6.99 -11.83 22.69
N ILE A 21 -6.53 -10.84 21.91
CA ILE A 21 -6.81 -10.73 20.48
C ILE A 21 -5.48 -10.59 19.74
N THR A 22 -5.15 -11.57 18.92
CA THR A 22 -3.96 -11.51 18.06
C THR A 22 -4.36 -11.12 16.65
N LEU A 23 -3.69 -10.11 16.09
CA LEU A 23 -3.89 -9.73 14.70
C LEU A 23 -3.25 -10.79 13.80
N SER A 24 -4.07 -11.48 13.01
CA SER A 24 -3.63 -12.47 12.04
C SER A 24 -3.78 -11.92 10.63
N MET A 25 -2.75 -12.12 9.81
CA MET A 25 -2.72 -11.68 8.42
C MET A 25 -3.69 -12.54 7.59
N LYS A 26 -4.64 -11.89 6.93
CA LYS A 26 -5.60 -12.60 6.07
C LYS A 26 -5.01 -12.79 4.68
N TRP A 27 -5.53 -13.77 3.95
CA TRP A 27 -5.20 -13.98 2.53
C TRP A 27 -5.36 -12.70 1.70
N THR A 28 -6.37 -11.88 2.01
CA THR A 28 -6.60 -10.57 1.38
C THR A 28 -5.41 -9.63 1.51
N ASP A 29 -4.71 -9.65 2.65
CA ASP A 29 -3.59 -8.76 2.92
C ASP A 29 -2.41 -9.12 2.02
N TYR A 30 -2.21 -10.42 1.76
CA TYR A 30 -1.22 -10.89 0.80
C TYR A 30 -1.58 -10.52 -0.64
N PHE A 31 -2.87 -10.62 -1.03
CA PHE A 31 -3.31 -10.17 -2.36
C PHE A 31 -3.03 -8.69 -2.59
N VAL A 32 -3.32 -7.83 -1.60
CA VAL A 32 -3.05 -6.39 -1.68
C VAL A 32 -1.54 -6.12 -1.78
N ALA A 33 -0.73 -6.83 -1.00
CA ALA A 33 0.73 -6.70 -1.06
C ALA A 33 1.28 -7.06 -2.45
N ILE A 34 0.83 -8.18 -3.03
CA ILE A 34 1.25 -8.63 -4.36
C ILE A 34 0.78 -7.66 -5.44
N ALA A 35 -0.47 -7.20 -5.38
CA ALA A 35 -1.00 -6.23 -6.34
C ALA A 35 -0.18 -4.92 -6.33
N THR A 36 0.21 -4.45 -5.15
CA THR A 36 1.05 -3.25 -5.00
C THR A 36 2.41 -3.42 -5.67
N ILE A 37 3.05 -4.59 -5.50
CA ILE A 37 4.33 -4.91 -6.15
C ILE A 37 4.17 -4.94 -7.68
N ILE A 38 3.09 -5.55 -8.18
CA ILE A 38 2.82 -5.61 -9.63
C ILE A 38 2.66 -4.21 -10.21
N ILE A 39 1.88 -3.33 -9.58
CA ILE A 39 1.69 -1.94 -10.03
C ILE A 39 3.03 -1.21 -10.10
N LEU A 40 3.88 -1.40 -9.08
CA LEU A 40 5.21 -0.79 -9.04
C LEU A 40 6.10 -1.29 -10.18
N LEU A 41 6.10 -2.60 -10.45
CA LEU A 41 6.86 -3.18 -11.56
C LEU A 41 6.36 -2.68 -12.92
N VAL A 42 5.05 -2.57 -13.10
CA VAL A 42 4.45 -2.00 -14.32
C VAL A 42 4.88 -0.54 -14.50
N GLY A 43 4.86 0.27 -13.44
CA GLY A 43 5.32 1.66 -13.50
C GLY A 43 6.79 1.78 -13.91
N ILE A 44 7.66 0.92 -13.37
CA ILE A 44 9.07 0.85 -13.76
C ILE A 44 9.20 0.43 -15.23
N PHE A 45 8.45 -0.59 -15.65
CA PHE A 45 8.45 -1.08 -17.03
C PHE A 45 8.07 0.02 -18.01
N VAL A 46 6.96 0.73 -17.75
CA VAL A 46 6.51 1.88 -18.55
C VAL A 46 7.62 2.93 -18.64
N ARG A 47 8.24 3.29 -17.51
CA ARG A 47 9.30 4.31 -17.48
C ARG A 47 10.53 3.94 -18.31
N LEU A 48 10.91 2.66 -18.34
CA LEU A 48 12.14 2.23 -19.02
C LEU A 48 11.94 1.96 -20.51
N TRP A 49 10.76 1.46 -20.90
CA TRP A 49 10.54 0.93 -22.25
C TRP A 49 9.62 1.78 -23.11
N ILE A 50 8.82 2.67 -22.52
CA ILE A 50 7.93 3.56 -23.26
C ILE A 50 8.61 4.94 -23.35
N PRO A 51 9.09 5.34 -24.55
CA PRO A 51 9.55 6.71 -24.75
C PRO A 51 8.33 7.62 -24.58
N LEU A 52 8.32 8.42 -23.51
CA LEU A 52 7.32 9.46 -23.35
C LEU A 52 7.58 10.51 -24.44
N PRO A 53 6.60 10.79 -25.32
CA PRO A 53 6.75 11.86 -26.29
C PRO A 53 7.01 13.14 -25.53
N SER A 54 8.13 13.79 -25.82
CA SER A 54 8.43 15.09 -25.23
C SER A 54 7.37 16.08 -25.73
N LEU A 55 7.00 17.05 -24.89
CA LEU A 55 6.06 18.13 -25.28
C LEU A 55 6.61 19.02 -26.42
N ASP A 56 7.83 18.74 -26.88
CA ASP A 56 8.54 19.40 -27.97
C ASP A 56 8.43 18.63 -29.31
N GLU A 57 7.85 17.43 -29.30
CA GLU A 57 7.43 16.77 -30.54
C GLU A 57 6.18 17.49 -31.06
N SER A 58 6.43 18.57 -31.80
CA SER A 58 5.42 19.24 -32.62
C SER A 58 4.67 18.18 -33.43
N ILE A 59 3.40 17.98 -33.10
CA ILE A 59 2.46 17.26 -33.95
C ILE A 59 2.50 17.94 -35.31
N ARG A 60 3.23 17.34 -36.25
CA ARG A 60 3.24 17.78 -37.63
C ARG A 60 1.92 17.36 -38.24
N LEU A 61 0.99 18.31 -38.32
CA LEU A 61 -0.22 18.15 -39.10
C LEU A 61 0.20 17.87 -40.55
N PRO A 62 -0.32 16.81 -41.20
CA PRO A 62 -0.02 16.57 -42.61
C PRO A 62 -0.52 17.76 -43.45
N SER A 63 0.34 18.34 -44.27
CA SER A 63 -0.06 19.42 -45.17
C SER A 63 -0.97 18.86 -46.26
N ILE A 64 -2.24 19.26 -46.21
CA ILE A 64 -3.30 18.78 -47.12
C ILE A 64 -3.28 19.49 -48.49
N TRP A 65 -2.20 20.18 -48.83
CA TRP A 65 -2.09 20.93 -50.07
C TRP A 65 -0.93 20.38 -50.91
N VAL A 66 -1.32 19.48 -51.82
CA VAL A 66 -0.62 19.20 -53.09
C VAL A 66 -1.19 20.13 -54.13
#